data_AF-A0A7W1QEH4-F1
#
_entry.id   AF-A0A7W1QEH4-F1
#
_cell.length_a   1.000
_cell.length_b   1.000
_cell.length_c   1.000
_cell.angle_alpha   90.00
_cell.angle_beta   90.00
_cell.angle_gamma   90.00
#
_symmetry.space_group_name_H-M   'P 1'
#
loop_
_entity.id
_entity.type
_entity.pdbx_description
1 polymer ?
#
loop_
_entity_poly.entity_id
_entity_poly.type
_entity_poly.pdbx_seq_one_letter_code
_entity_poly.pdbx_strand_id
1 'polypeptide(L)'
;MSTYAFKAIDPLGQHAKGEVDAESKQSVADQLKAKGLIVLDIAEKGRASKDIELPFLNRIKLGDLAILTRQLATMVSSGMTILRALYVLEAQTENKKLSEELVEVRKDVEAGLPLSDALERHPKTFNPLFVAMTRAGETGGVLEDSLLRIADQLEKEESLRRQVKAAMAYPTVILTFAMAVMLGMVAFIVPVFAGVFEELGDAKLPAMTSFVMGISGVVTGYWYLLLLGTAGSVFAFIKWKKTPKGRGVWQRTLLRLPFKIGDIFQKVALARWSRTFSALMGAGVPLLAAIDITSQTAGNVVVEEAMANVTTSVKAGGTIAQPLMESPVFPSMVGHMVKVGEETGALTTMLTKIGDFYEDQVEASVKALTSILEPVMIVLVGGIVGFIVISMYLPLFSVYDQIQ
;
A
#
# COMPACT_ATOMS: atom_id res chain seq x y z
N MET A 1 35.04 -17.99 26.78
CA MET A 1 34.30 -19.11 26.16
C MET A 1 33.25 -18.51 25.26
N SER A 2 33.18 -18.97 24.01
CA SER A 2 32.16 -18.57 23.05
C SER A 2 31.16 -19.72 22.90
N THR A 3 29.88 -19.40 22.76
CA THR A 3 28.86 -20.41 22.42
C THR A 3 28.91 -20.66 20.92
N TYR A 4 28.97 -21.93 20.51
CA TYR A 4 28.95 -22.33 19.11
C TYR A 4 27.67 -23.12 18.82
N ALA A 5 27.00 -22.76 17.74
CA ALA A 5 25.91 -23.57 17.20
C ALA A 5 26.48 -24.58 16.22
N PHE A 6 26.05 -25.84 16.32
CA PHE A 6 26.52 -26.92 15.44
C PHE A 6 25.36 -27.61 14.73
N LYS A 7 25.66 -28.08 13.51
CA LYS A 7 24.87 -29.10 12.82
C LYS A 7 25.76 -30.32 12.62
N ALA A 8 25.27 -31.48 13.05
CA ALA A 8 25.96 -32.75 12.88
C ALA A 8 24.97 -33.83 12.45
N ILE A 9 25.49 -34.95 12.00
CA ILE A 9 24.71 -36.14 11.66
C ILE A 9 25.24 -37.32 12.46
N ASP A 10 24.34 -38.13 12.99
CA ASP A 10 24.72 -39.38 13.63
C ASP A 10 25.05 -40.46 12.57
N PRO A 11 25.67 -41.59 12.96
CA PRO A 11 25.97 -42.68 12.03
C PRO A 11 24.74 -43.36 11.41
N LEU A 12 23.53 -43.09 11.94
CA LEU A 12 22.24 -43.59 11.45
C LEU A 12 21.57 -42.60 10.48
N GLY A 13 22.20 -41.46 10.18
CA GLY A 13 21.70 -40.44 9.26
C GLY A 13 20.75 -39.41 9.89
N GLN A 14 20.56 -39.41 11.22
CA GLN A 14 19.70 -38.44 11.89
C GLN A 14 20.47 -37.13 12.16
N HIS A 15 19.83 -36.01 11.83
CA HIS A 15 20.39 -34.69 12.03
C HIS A 15 20.31 -34.26 13.51
N ALA A 16 21.46 -33.95 14.09
CA ALA A 16 21.58 -33.36 15.42
C ALA A 16 21.95 -31.87 15.30
N LYS A 17 21.19 -31.01 15.98
CA LYS A 17 21.47 -29.58 16.10
C LYS A 17 21.47 -29.17 17.56
N GLY A 18 22.40 -28.31 17.96
CA GLY A 18 22.54 -27.88 19.34
C GLY A 18 23.54 -26.76 19.51
N GLU A 19 23.72 -26.34 20.75
CA GLU A 19 24.68 -25.32 21.15
C GLU A 19 25.67 -25.91 22.14
N VAL A 20 26.94 -25.54 22.02
CA VAL A 20 27.99 -25.98 22.94
C VAL A 20 28.98 -24.84 23.18
N ASP A 21 29.33 -24.65 24.44
CA ASP A 21 30.34 -23.67 24.83
C ASP A 21 31.73 -24.28 24.67
N ALA A 22 32.59 -23.60 23.94
CA ALA A 22 33.96 -24.04 23.71
C ALA A 22 34.92 -22.86 23.57
N GLU A 23 36.21 -23.17 23.55
CA GLU A 23 37.27 -22.16 23.37
C GLU A 23 37.58 -21.89 21.89
N SER A 24 37.20 -22.79 20.99
CA SER A 24 37.39 -22.64 19.55
C SER A 24 36.45 -23.57 18.75
N LYS A 25 36.23 -23.26 17.46
CA LYS A 25 35.51 -24.17 16.54
C LYS A 25 36.12 -25.57 16.48
N GLN A 26 37.45 -25.67 16.59
CA GLN A 26 38.15 -26.95 16.58
C GLN A 26 37.79 -27.79 17.82
N SER A 27 37.73 -27.16 18.99
CA SER A 27 37.31 -27.82 20.23
C SER A 27 35.87 -28.35 20.14
N VAL A 28 34.96 -27.63 19.48
CA VAL A 28 33.59 -28.11 19.21
C VAL A 28 33.59 -29.32 18.29
N ALA A 29 34.39 -29.29 17.22
CA ALA A 29 34.49 -30.41 16.29
C ALA A 29 35.00 -31.68 16.98
N ASP A 30 36.02 -31.54 17.84
CA ASP A 30 36.61 -32.65 18.58
C ASP A 30 35.63 -33.23 19.62
N GLN A 31 34.86 -32.37 20.31
CA GLN A 31 33.80 -32.81 21.24
C GLN A 31 32.66 -33.55 20.53
N LEU A 32 32.23 -33.08 19.36
CA LEU A 32 31.17 -33.73 18.58
C LEU A 32 31.65 -35.05 17.99
N LYS A 33 32.90 -35.10 17.53
CA LYS A 33 33.53 -36.34 17.04
C LYS A 33 33.70 -37.38 18.14
N ALA A 34 34.06 -36.96 19.36
CA ALA A 34 34.13 -37.85 20.53
C ALA A 34 32.76 -38.45 20.91
N LYS A 35 31.66 -37.75 20.58
CA LYS A 35 30.29 -38.25 20.73
C LYS A 35 29.80 -39.10 19.54
N GLY A 36 30.68 -39.41 18.59
CA GLY A 36 30.35 -40.21 17.41
C GLY A 36 29.53 -39.47 16.34
N LEU A 37 29.43 -38.14 16.42
CA LEU A 37 28.71 -37.32 15.46
C LEU A 37 29.65 -36.80 14.37
N ILE A 38 29.19 -36.83 13.12
CA ILE A 38 29.89 -36.24 11.98
C ILE A 38 29.45 -34.79 11.85
N VAL A 39 30.40 -33.87 12.00
CA VAL A 39 30.14 -32.43 11.96
C VAL A 39 29.90 -31.98 10.52
N LEU A 40 28.78 -31.29 10.29
CA LEU A 40 28.44 -30.68 9.00
C LEU A 40 28.76 -29.19 8.98
N ASP A 41 28.48 -28.48 10.08
CA ASP A 41 28.70 -27.04 10.18
C ASP A 41 28.90 -26.60 11.64
N ILE A 42 29.82 -25.65 11.87
CA ILE A 42 30.09 -25.03 13.18
C ILE A 42 30.19 -23.51 13.00
N ALA A 43 29.19 -22.82 13.53
CA ALA A 43 29.13 -21.37 13.54
C ALA A 43 29.40 -20.84 14.95
N GLU A 44 30.36 -19.93 15.08
CA GLU A 44 30.54 -19.19 16.33
C GLU A 44 29.37 -18.24 16.49
N LYS A 45 28.67 -18.33 17.61
CA LYS A 45 27.63 -17.37 17.97
C LYS A 45 28.33 -16.13 18.55
N GLY A 46 29.17 -15.50 17.73
CA GLY A 46 29.71 -14.18 18.01
C GLY A 46 28.56 -13.19 18.13
N ARG A 47 28.64 -12.31 19.15
CA ARG A 47 27.70 -11.20 19.45
C ARG A 47 26.70 -11.01 18.34
N ALA A 48 25.49 -11.54 18.56
CA ALA A 48 24.33 -11.45 17.69
C ALA A 48 24.63 -10.62 16.44
N SER A 49 24.99 -11.29 15.35
CA SER A 49 24.38 -10.90 14.09
C SER A 49 22.89 -11.06 14.35
N LYS A 50 22.29 -10.04 14.98
CA LYS A 50 20.91 -9.71 14.72
C LYS A 50 20.92 -9.70 13.21
N ASP A 51 20.31 -10.72 12.60
CA ASP A 51 19.65 -10.49 11.34
C ASP A 51 19.04 -9.12 11.51
N ILE A 52 19.56 -8.14 10.78
CA ILE A 52 18.95 -6.82 10.75
C ILE A 52 17.67 -7.10 9.99
N GLU A 53 16.68 -7.65 10.70
CA GLU A 53 15.31 -7.75 10.29
C GLU A 53 14.87 -6.31 10.23
N LEU A 54 15.18 -5.69 9.09
CA LEU A 54 14.70 -4.39 8.73
C LEU A 54 13.18 -4.51 8.83
N PRO A 55 12.53 -3.92 9.85
CA PRO A 55 11.11 -4.15 10.09
C PRO A 55 10.24 -3.65 8.95
N PHE A 56 10.83 -2.88 8.02
CA PHE A 56 10.20 -2.39 6.81
C PHE A 56 10.14 -3.42 5.66
N LEU A 57 11.04 -4.42 5.64
CA LEU A 57 11.14 -5.42 4.57
C LEU A 57 10.14 -6.58 4.74
N ASN A 58 9.80 -6.95 5.98
CA ASN A 58 8.83 -8.01 6.29
C ASN A 58 7.37 -7.50 6.37
N ARG A 59 6.98 -6.58 5.49
CA ARG A 59 5.58 -6.13 5.41
C ARG A 59 4.75 -7.11 4.60
N ILE A 60 3.67 -7.61 5.18
CA ILE A 60 2.68 -8.44 4.49
C ILE A 60 2.02 -7.62 3.38
N LYS A 61 2.13 -8.10 2.13
CA LYS A 61 1.48 -7.48 0.98
C LYS A 61 0.06 -8.03 0.85
N LEU A 62 -0.82 -7.24 0.21
CA LEU A 62 -2.20 -7.67 -0.05
C LEU A 62 -2.24 -8.91 -0.95
N GLY A 63 -1.33 -9.03 -1.92
CA GLY A 63 -1.22 -10.22 -2.79
C GLY A 63 -0.83 -11.49 -2.03
N ASP A 64 0.11 -11.40 -1.09
CA ASP A 64 0.49 -12.54 -0.23
C ASP A 64 -0.74 -13.05 0.56
N LEU A 65 -1.52 -12.13 1.13
CA LEU A 65 -2.76 -12.46 1.84
C LEU A 65 -3.83 -13.03 0.90
N ALA A 66 -3.98 -12.48 -0.30
CA ALA A 66 -4.94 -12.97 -1.30
C ALA A 66 -4.62 -14.43 -1.71
N ILE A 67 -3.35 -14.73 -2.00
CA ILE A 67 -2.89 -16.08 -2.36
C ILE A 67 -3.13 -17.06 -1.20
N LEU A 68 -2.73 -16.71 0.02
CA LEU A 68 -2.95 -17.53 1.22
C LEU A 68 -4.43 -17.82 1.41
N THR A 69 -5.28 -16.81 1.26
CA THR A 69 -6.74 -16.95 1.44
C THR A 69 -7.34 -17.83 0.36
N ARG A 70 -6.92 -17.67 -0.90
CA ARG A 70 -7.35 -18.54 -2.00
C ARG A 70 -6.96 -19.99 -1.74
N GLN A 71 -5.72 -20.24 -1.33
CA GLN A 71 -5.24 -21.58 -1.01
C GLN A 71 -6.01 -22.18 0.17
N LEU A 72 -6.26 -21.40 1.23
CA LEU A 72 -7.08 -21.80 2.36
C LEU A 72 -8.49 -22.19 1.90
N ALA A 73 -9.15 -21.33 1.13
CA ALA A 73 -10.49 -21.58 0.60
C ALA A 73 -10.52 -22.86 -0.24
N THR A 74 -9.59 -23.03 -1.18
CA THR A 74 -9.51 -24.23 -2.03
C THR A 74 -9.30 -25.51 -1.24
N MET A 75 -8.43 -25.50 -0.22
CA MET A 75 -8.21 -26.68 0.63
C MET A 75 -9.44 -27.02 1.46
N VAL A 76 -10.10 -26.02 2.05
CA VAL A 76 -11.32 -26.22 2.83
C VAL A 76 -12.46 -26.71 1.95
N SER A 77 -12.64 -26.14 0.75
CA SER A 77 -13.58 -26.62 -0.27
C SER A 77 -13.34 -28.06 -0.69
N SER A 78 -12.09 -28.51 -0.63
CA SER A 78 -11.73 -29.90 -0.95
C SER A 78 -12.01 -30.87 0.21
N GLY A 79 -12.67 -30.41 1.28
CA GLY A 79 -12.98 -31.19 2.47
C GLY A 79 -11.81 -31.33 3.44
N MET A 80 -10.72 -30.56 3.28
CA MET A 80 -9.63 -30.54 4.25
C MET A 80 -10.05 -29.83 5.53
N THR A 81 -9.69 -30.37 6.69
CA THR A 81 -9.93 -29.71 7.98
C THR A 81 -9.13 -28.40 8.07
N ILE A 82 -9.70 -27.37 8.71
CA ILE A 82 -9.07 -26.05 8.88
C ILE A 82 -7.67 -26.18 9.50
N LEU A 83 -7.54 -26.99 10.57
CA LEU A 83 -6.27 -27.17 11.25
C LEU A 83 -5.19 -27.76 10.31
N ARG A 84 -5.56 -28.72 9.46
CA ARG A 84 -4.62 -29.29 8.48
C ARG A 84 -4.28 -28.30 7.38
N ALA A 85 -5.26 -27.54 6.89
CA ALA A 85 -5.01 -26.50 5.90
C ALA A 85 -4.05 -25.43 6.43
N LEU A 86 -4.23 -24.98 7.68
CA LEU A 86 -3.31 -24.02 8.34
C LEU A 86 -1.89 -24.59 8.46
N TYR A 87 -1.72 -25.87 8.78
CA TYR A 87 -0.42 -26.53 8.84
C TYR A 87 0.30 -26.54 7.47
N VAL A 88 -0.43 -26.75 6.38
CA VAL A 88 0.10 -26.71 5.01
C VAL A 88 0.49 -25.29 4.62
N LEU A 89 -0.37 -24.31 4.91
CA LEU A 89 -0.12 -22.89 4.60
C LEU A 89 1.07 -22.34 5.36
N GLU A 90 1.24 -22.69 6.64
CA GLU A 90 2.41 -22.32 7.45
C GLU A 90 3.72 -22.66 6.72
N ALA A 91 3.80 -23.88 6.19
CA ALA A 91 5.00 -24.41 5.52
C ALA A 91 5.20 -23.83 4.10
N GLN A 92 4.13 -23.45 3.41
CA GLN A 92 4.18 -22.93 2.03
C GLN A 92 4.29 -21.40 1.95
N THR A 93 4.00 -20.68 3.04
CA THR A 93 4.01 -19.22 3.05
C THR A 93 5.44 -18.69 2.99
N GLU A 94 5.79 -18.03 1.89
CA GLU A 94 7.13 -17.43 1.69
C GLU A 94 7.37 -16.21 2.61
N ASN A 95 6.31 -15.45 2.90
CA ASN A 95 6.42 -14.26 3.74
C ASN A 95 6.57 -14.67 5.21
N LYS A 96 7.78 -14.55 5.77
CA LYS A 96 8.11 -14.95 7.14
C LYS A 96 7.13 -14.41 8.19
N LYS A 97 6.77 -13.13 8.10
CA LYS A 97 5.86 -12.51 9.06
C LYS A 97 4.44 -13.09 8.96
N LEU A 98 3.97 -13.36 7.74
CA LEU A 98 2.67 -13.99 7.53
C LEU A 98 2.66 -15.44 8.03
N SER A 99 3.77 -16.16 7.84
CA SER A 99 3.95 -17.52 8.37
C SER A 99 3.95 -17.52 9.90
N GLU A 100 4.65 -16.58 10.55
CA GLU A 100 4.63 -16.42 12.02
C GLU A 100 3.21 -16.15 12.56
N GLU A 101 2.47 -15.23 11.94
CA GLU A 101 1.09 -14.95 12.33
C GLU A 101 0.17 -16.18 12.08
N LEU A 102 0.40 -16.94 11.01
CA LEU A 102 -0.31 -18.21 10.77
C LEU A 102 -0.02 -19.27 11.84
N VAL A 103 1.22 -19.36 12.35
CA VAL A 103 1.57 -20.28 13.44
C VAL A 103 0.75 -19.97 14.68
N GLU A 104 0.61 -18.69 15.02
CA GLU A 104 -0.18 -18.24 16.18
C GLU A 104 -1.66 -18.56 15.98
N VAL A 105 -2.22 -18.23 14.82
CA VAL A 105 -3.61 -18.57 14.46
C VAL A 105 -3.85 -20.08 14.54
N ARG A 106 -2.93 -20.90 14.00
CA ARG A 106 -3.02 -22.37 14.04
C ARG A 106 -3.05 -22.89 15.46
N LYS A 107 -2.16 -22.41 16.33
CA LYS A 107 -2.10 -22.82 17.74
C LYS A 107 -3.37 -22.46 18.50
N ASP A 108 -3.92 -21.28 18.23
CA ASP A 108 -5.19 -20.85 18.83
C ASP A 108 -6.36 -21.74 18.40
N VAL A 109 -6.43 -22.08 17.11
CA VAL A 109 -7.44 -23.02 16.58
C VAL A 109 -7.23 -24.43 17.13
N GLU A 110 -5.99 -24.88 17.26
CA GLU A 110 -5.63 -26.17 17.90
C GLU A 110 -6.06 -26.22 19.38
N ALA A 111 -5.99 -25.08 20.07
CA ALA A 111 -6.47 -24.91 21.44
C ALA A 111 -8.01 -24.81 21.55
N GLY A 112 -8.73 -24.83 20.42
CA GLY A 112 -10.19 -24.80 20.37
C GLY A 112 -10.81 -23.41 20.20
N LEU A 113 -10.02 -22.38 19.93
CA LEU A 113 -10.54 -21.05 19.60
C LEU A 113 -11.17 -21.07 18.18
N PRO A 114 -12.33 -20.40 17.95
CA PRO A 114 -12.84 -20.19 16.60
C PRO A 114 -11.80 -19.51 15.70
N LEU A 115 -11.80 -19.84 14.41
CA LEU A 115 -10.87 -19.27 13.44
C LEU A 115 -11.03 -17.74 13.36
N SER A 116 -12.26 -17.22 13.38
CA SER A 116 -12.48 -15.77 13.34
C SER A 116 -11.84 -15.05 14.53
N ASP A 117 -11.95 -15.61 15.73
CA ASP A 117 -11.39 -15.03 16.96
C ASP A 117 -9.86 -15.13 16.98
N ALA A 118 -9.29 -16.21 16.44
CA ALA A 118 -7.84 -16.36 16.25
C ALA A 118 -7.32 -15.29 15.28
N LEU A 119 -7.99 -15.08 14.15
CA LEU A 119 -7.62 -14.06 13.15
C LEU A 119 -7.76 -12.63 13.70
N GLU A 120 -8.76 -12.35 14.54
CA GLU A 120 -8.99 -11.03 15.14
C GLU A 120 -7.82 -10.53 16.00
N ARG A 121 -7.01 -11.45 16.55
CA ARG A 121 -5.80 -11.11 17.31
C ARG A 121 -4.71 -10.46 16.44
N HIS A 122 -4.82 -10.55 15.12
CA HIS A 122 -3.86 -9.99 14.16
C HIS A 122 -4.50 -8.92 13.24
N PRO A 123 -5.01 -7.80 13.80
CA PRO A 123 -5.80 -6.80 13.06
C PRO A 123 -5.00 -6.00 12.01
N LYS A 124 -3.67 -6.12 12.01
CA LYS A 124 -2.80 -5.50 10.99
C LYS A 124 -2.77 -6.29 9.68
N THR A 125 -3.17 -7.55 9.73
CA THR A 125 -3.12 -8.50 8.61
C THR A 125 -4.52 -8.89 8.19
N PHE A 126 -5.34 -9.35 9.14
CA PHE A 126 -6.75 -9.66 8.91
C PHE A 126 -7.59 -8.45 9.30
N ASN A 127 -8.14 -7.79 8.28
CA ASN A 127 -8.97 -6.60 8.50
C ASN A 127 -10.36 -7.00 9.06
N PRO A 128 -11.17 -6.03 9.56
CA PRO A 128 -12.49 -6.33 10.11
C PRO A 128 -13.43 -7.05 9.14
N LEU A 129 -13.30 -6.79 7.84
CA LEU A 129 -14.05 -7.48 6.79
C LEU A 129 -13.73 -8.98 6.74
N PHE A 130 -12.44 -9.33 6.77
CA PHE A 130 -11.99 -10.72 6.77
C PHE A 130 -12.57 -11.46 7.98
N VAL A 131 -12.35 -10.91 9.18
CA VAL A 131 -12.80 -11.49 10.44
C VAL A 131 -14.32 -11.68 10.45
N ALA A 132 -15.08 -10.66 10.03
CA ALA A 132 -16.53 -10.72 10.05
C ALA A 132 -17.11 -11.74 9.06
N MET A 133 -16.54 -11.86 7.86
CA MET A 133 -16.96 -12.88 6.90
C MET A 133 -16.60 -14.29 7.38
N THR A 134 -15.41 -14.47 7.96
CA THR A 134 -15.05 -15.76 8.58
C THR A 134 -16.03 -16.11 9.70
N ARG A 135 -16.35 -15.16 10.58
CA ARG A 135 -17.28 -15.36 11.71
C ARG A 135 -18.69 -15.72 11.25
N ALA A 136 -19.19 -15.05 10.21
CA ALA A 136 -20.49 -15.36 9.61
C ALA A 136 -20.49 -16.77 8.98
N GLY A 137 -19.40 -17.14 8.30
CA GLY A 137 -19.21 -18.48 7.76
C GLY A 137 -19.15 -19.57 8.84
N GLU A 138 -18.43 -19.34 9.94
CA GLU A 138 -18.36 -20.27 11.07
C GLU A 138 -19.72 -20.44 11.73
N THR A 139 -20.41 -19.34 12.02
CA THR A 139 -21.73 -19.36 12.70
C THR A 139 -22.81 -19.97 11.80
N GLY A 140 -22.75 -19.69 10.50
CA GLY A 140 -23.71 -20.18 9.51
C GLY A 140 -23.40 -21.57 8.95
N GLY A 141 -22.28 -22.19 9.34
CA GLY A 141 -21.84 -23.49 8.78
C GLY A 141 -21.47 -23.43 7.30
N VAL A 142 -21.20 -22.25 6.76
CA VAL A 142 -20.88 -21.97 5.34
C VAL A 142 -19.50 -21.32 5.23
N LEU A 143 -18.55 -21.81 6.03
CA LEU A 143 -17.19 -21.30 6.08
C LEU A 143 -16.48 -21.42 4.73
N GLU A 144 -16.75 -22.49 4.00
CA GLU A 144 -16.24 -22.71 2.63
C GLU A 144 -16.58 -21.54 1.70
N ASP A 145 -17.89 -21.26 1.53
CA ASP A 145 -18.37 -20.17 0.69
C ASP A 145 -17.86 -18.81 1.16
N SER A 146 -17.75 -18.63 2.48
CA SER A 146 -17.24 -17.40 3.08
C SER A 146 -15.77 -17.18 2.75
N LEU A 147 -14.92 -18.21 2.85
CA LEU A 147 -13.52 -18.14 2.47
C LEU A 147 -13.33 -17.90 0.97
N LEU A 148 -14.14 -18.51 0.12
CA LEU A 148 -14.14 -18.24 -1.33
C LEU A 148 -14.46 -16.77 -1.62
N ARG A 149 -15.49 -16.21 -0.97
CA ARG A 149 -15.86 -14.79 -1.10
C ARG A 149 -14.76 -13.85 -0.58
N ILE A 150 -14.10 -14.18 0.53
CA ILE A 150 -12.95 -13.41 1.03
C ILE A 150 -11.81 -13.44 0.01
N ALA A 151 -11.49 -14.61 -0.55
CA ALA A 151 -10.45 -14.74 -1.58
C ALA A 151 -10.77 -13.89 -2.82
N ASP A 152 -11.99 -14.00 -3.36
CA ASP A 152 -12.46 -13.19 -4.50
C ASP A 152 -12.35 -11.68 -4.22
N GLN A 153 -12.72 -11.28 -3.01
CA GLN A 153 -12.67 -9.87 -2.58
C GLN A 153 -11.23 -9.34 -2.53
N LEU A 154 -10.31 -10.10 -1.93
CA LEU A 154 -8.91 -9.71 -1.82
C LEU A 154 -8.21 -9.68 -3.18
N GLU A 155 -8.50 -10.65 -4.06
CA GLU A 155 -7.97 -10.67 -5.43
C GLU A 155 -8.45 -9.48 -6.26
N LYS A 156 -9.74 -9.11 -6.13
CA LYS A 156 -10.27 -7.90 -6.79
C LYS A 156 -9.64 -6.63 -6.23
N GLU A 157 -9.50 -6.50 -4.91
CA GLU A 157 -8.83 -5.34 -4.31
C GLU A 157 -7.37 -5.24 -4.75
N GLU A 158 -6.66 -6.36 -4.81
CA GLU A 158 -5.29 -6.41 -5.32
C GLU A 158 -5.22 -6.02 -6.80
N SER A 159 -6.12 -6.56 -7.63
CA SER A 159 -6.21 -6.23 -9.06
C SER A 159 -6.44 -4.74 -9.28
N LEU A 160 -7.43 -4.15 -8.60
CA LEU A 160 -7.70 -2.71 -8.67
C LEU A 160 -6.47 -1.89 -8.26
N ARG A 161 -5.82 -2.28 -7.15
CA ARG A 161 -4.60 -1.61 -6.69
C ARG A 161 -3.44 -1.74 -7.68
N ARG A 162 -3.30 -2.90 -8.32
CA ARG A 162 -2.27 -3.18 -9.32
C ARG A 162 -2.53 -2.36 -10.58
N GLN A 163 -3.77 -2.30 -11.07
CA GLN A 163 -4.16 -1.46 -12.20
C GLN A 163 -3.85 0.01 -11.95
N VAL A 164 -4.27 0.55 -10.80
CA VAL A 164 -3.97 1.94 -10.41
C VAL A 164 -2.46 2.18 -10.33
N LYS A 165 -1.70 1.27 -9.73
CA LYS A 165 -0.22 1.39 -9.68
C LYS A 165 0.42 1.34 -11.06
N ALA A 166 -0.02 0.43 -11.92
CA ALA A 166 0.52 0.28 -13.27
C ALA A 166 0.28 1.53 -14.10
N ALA A 167 -0.92 2.11 -14.03
CA ALA A 167 -1.23 3.33 -14.73
C ALA A 167 -0.47 4.56 -14.20
N MET A 168 -0.15 4.59 -12.91
CA MET A 168 0.66 5.64 -12.28
C MET A 168 2.17 5.46 -12.50
N ALA A 169 2.63 4.28 -12.91
CA ALA A 169 4.06 3.99 -13.09
C ALA A 169 4.67 4.89 -14.16
N TYR A 170 4.02 4.98 -15.33
CA TYR A 170 4.53 5.78 -16.45
C TYR A 170 4.65 7.27 -16.11
N PRO A 171 3.61 7.97 -15.59
CA PRO A 171 3.74 9.35 -15.13
C PRO A 171 4.83 9.55 -14.09
N THR A 172 4.97 8.60 -13.15
CA THR A 172 5.98 8.69 -12.08
C THR A 172 7.39 8.63 -12.66
N VAL A 173 7.65 7.71 -13.62
CA VAL A 173 8.96 7.57 -14.25
C VAL A 173 9.33 8.83 -15.03
N ILE A 174 8.43 9.34 -15.87
CA ILE A 174 8.68 10.55 -16.67
C ILE A 174 8.89 11.76 -15.78
N LEU A 175 8.05 11.96 -14.76
CA LEU A 175 8.20 13.08 -13.83
C LEU A 175 9.53 13.01 -13.08
N THR A 176 9.93 11.81 -12.65
CA THR A 176 11.21 11.60 -11.96
C THR A 176 12.39 11.88 -12.90
N PHE A 177 12.32 11.39 -14.14
CA PHE A 177 13.36 11.62 -15.15
C PHE A 177 13.46 13.11 -15.53
N ALA A 178 12.32 13.77 -15.77
CA ALA A 178 12.24 15.19 -16.05
C ALA A 178 12.81 16.04 -14.90
N MET A 179 12.46 15.71 -13.65
CA MET A 179 13.02 16.38 -12.47
C MET A 179 14.53 16.14 -12.36
N ALA A 180 15.01 14.93 -12.63
CA ALA A 180 16.44 14.63 -12.62
C ALA A 180 17.21 15.42 -13.69
N VAL A 181 16.69 15.49 -14.92
CA VAL A 181 17.28 16.31 -16.00
C VAL A 181 17.29 17.78 -15.62
N MET A 182 16.18 18.31 -15.10
CA MET A 182 16.08 19.70 -14.64
C MET A 182 17.09 20.01 -13.54
N LEU A 183 17.17 19.18 -12.51
CA LEU A 183 18.13 19.33 -11.42
C LEU A 183 19.57 19.23 -11.94
N GLY A 184 19.85 18.33 -12.88
CA GLY A 184 21.16 18.22 -13.53
C GLY A 184 21.54 19.48 -14.32
N MET A 185 20.62 20.04 -15.11
CA MET A 185 20.86 21.29 -15.82
C MET A 185 21.17 22.43 -14.85
N VAL A 186 20.37 22.57 -13.80
CA VAL A 186 20.54 23.62 -12.78
C VAL A 186 21.82 23.41 -11.97
N ALA A 187 22.20 22.16 -11.66
CA ALA A 187 23.37 21.86 -10.84
C ALA A 187 24.70 21.92 -11.61
N PHE A 188 24.71 21.61 -12.91
CA PHE A 188 25.95 21.52 -13.69
C PHE A 188 26.07 22.58 -14.78
N ILE A 189 25.00 22.88 -15.51
CA ILE A 189 25.07 23.79 -16.67
C ILE A 189 25.04 25.24 -16.21
N VAL A 190 24.14 25.59 -15.28
CA VAL A 190 24.00 26.97 -14.79
C VAL A 190 25.28 27.51 -14.14
N PRO A 191 26.00 26.79 -13.26
CA PRO A 191 27.24 27.28 -12.66
C PRO A 191 28.36 27.53 -13.67
N VAL A 192 28.45 26.72 -14.73
CA VAL A 192 29.47 26.91 -15.79
C VAL A 192 29.30 28.27 -16.46
N PHE A 193 28.07 28.64 -16.78
CA PHE A 193 27.78 29.95 -17.35
C PHE A 193 27.89 31.08 -16.33
N ALA A 194 27.55 30.84 -15.07
CA ALA A 194 27.77 31.82 -14.00
C ALA A 194 29.25 32.21 -13.92
N GLY A 195 30.17 31.23 -13.99
CA GLY A 195 31.62 31.50 -14.04
C GLY A 195 32.04 32.33 -15.27
N VAL A 196 31.49 32.02 -16.45
CA VAL A 196 31.73 32.83 -17.67
C VAL A 196 31.22 34.27 -17.50
N PHE A 197 30.09 34.49 -16.83
CA PHE A 197 29.56 35.83 -16.61
C PHE A 197 30.37 36.63 -15.59
N GLU A 198 30.93 35.99 -14.56
CA GLU A 198 31.85 36.65 -13.62
C GLU A 198 33.11 37.18 -14.34
N GLU A 199 33.60 36.46 -15.35
CA GLU A 199 34.76 36.87 -16.16
C GLU A 199 34.46 38.03 -17.13
N LEU A 200 33.20 38.18 -17.56
CA LEU A 200 32.75 39.22 -18.50
C LEU A 200 32.45 40.58 -17.84
N GLY A 201 32.57 40.68 -16.51
CA GLY A 201 32.38 41.91 -15.72
C GLY A 201 30.95 42.11 -15.16
N ASP A 202 30.78 43.13 -14.30
CA ASP A 202 29.56 43.46 -13.52
C ASP A 202 28.35 43.94 -14.37
N ALA A 203 28.10 43.32 -15.52
CA ALA A 203 26.87 43.52 -16.25
C ALA A 203 25.68 43.05 -15.39
N LYS A 204 24.70 43.93 -15.17
CA LYS A 204 23.49 43.57 -14.42
C LYS A 204 22.78 42.43 -15.11
N LEU A 205 22.83 41.25 -14.49
CA LEU A 205 22.20 40.05 -15.00
C LEU A 205 20.68 40.26 -15.15
N PRO A 206 20.08 39.84 -16.28
CA PRO A 206 18.64 39.85 -16.46
C PRO A 206 17.92 39.10 -15.32
N ALA A 207 16.72 39.56 -14.95
CA ALA A 207 15.97 39.01 -13.81
C ALA A 207 15.76 37.49 -13.91
N MET A 208 15.50 36.97 -15.13
CA MET A 208 15.34 35.53 -15.37
C MET A 208 16.63 34.76 -15.09
N THR A 209 17.78 35.26 -15.55
CA THR A 209 19.10 34.67 -15.31
C THR A 209 19.43 34.67 -13.81
N SER A 210 19.22 35.78 -13.12
CA SER A 210 19.47 35.87 -11.67
C SER A 210 18.61 34.90 -10.85
N PHE A 211 17.36 34.66 -11.27
CA PHE A 211 16.47 33.71 -10.63
C PHE A 211 16.99 32.28 -10.79
N VAL A 212 17.36 31.88 -12.00
CA VAL A 212 17.90 30.54 -12.29
C VAL A 212 19.22 30.30 -11.57
N MET A 213 20.12 31.30 -11.51
CA MET A 213 21.36 31.21 -10.75
C MET A 213 21.12 31.14 -9.24
N GLY A 214 20.13 31.87 -8.71
CA GLY A 214 19.71 31.75 -7.31
C GLY A 214 19.25 30.34 -6.96
N ILE A 215 18.42 29.72 -7.81
CA ILE A 215 18.02 28.31 -7.64
C ILE A 215 19.24 27.39 -7.71
N SER A 216 20.13 27.60 -8.68
CA SER A 216 21.36 26.81 -8.82
C SER A 216 22.23 26.88 -7.57
N GLY A 217 22.41 28.06 -6.97
CA GLY A 217 23.16 28.23 -5.72
C GLY A 217 22.53 27.46 -4.55
N VAL A 218 21.20 27.41 -4.45
CA VAL A 218 20.51 26.59 -3.43
C VAL A 218 20.68 25.09 -3.72
N VAL A 219 20.53 24.68 -4.97
CA VAL A 219 20.63 23.28 -5.39
C VAL A 219 22.06 22.74 -5.26
N THR A 220 23.09 23.54 -5.48
CA THR A 220 24.49 23.12 -5.40
C THR A 220 25.08 23.30 -4.00
N GLY A 221 24.81 24.43 -3.35
CA GLY A 221 25.39 24.79 -2.04
C GLY A 221 24.66 24.17 -0.84
N TYR A 222 23.34 23.98 -0.93
CA TYR A 222 22.48 23.52 0.17
C TYR A 222 21.72 22.23 -0.17
N TRP A 223 22.22 21.42 -1.09
CA TRP A 223 21.58 20.17 -1.53
C TRP A 223 21.25 19.22 -0.36
N TYR A 224 22.12 19.15 0.65
CA TYR A 224 21.91 18.32 1.84
C TYR A 224 20.75 18.84 2.71
N LEU A 225 20.56 20.16 2.81
CA LEU A 225 19.39 20.76 3.46
C LEU A 225 18.12 20.55 2.66
N LEU A 226 18.18 20.60 1.33
CA LEU A 226 17.03 20.26 0.48
C LEU A 226 16.62 18.80 0.68
N LEU A 227 17.58 17.88 0.73
CA LEU A 227 17.31 16.45 0.93
C LEU A 227 16.75 16.19 2.34
N LEU A 228 17.37 16.75 3.38
CA LEU A 228 16.86 16.68 4.76
C LEU A 228 15.50 17.35 4.92
N GLY A 229 15.30 18.52 4.31
CA GLY A 229 14.05 19.27 4.35
C GLY A 229 12.92 18.53 3.65
N THR A 230 13.20 17.91 2.50
CA THR A 230 12.23 17.10 1.76
C THR A 230 11.90 15.83 2.56
N ALA A 231 12.90 15.11 3.05
CA ALA A 231 12.70 13.92 3.88
C ALA A 231 11.92 14.23 5.17
N GLY A 232 12.26 15.32 5.85
CA GLY A 232 11.58 15.82 7.04
C GLY A 232 10.13 16.21 6.77
N SER A 233 9.89 16.93 5.67
CA SER A 233 8.54 17.31 5.23
C SER A 233 7.67 16.10 4.88
N VAL A 234 8.23 15.13 4.15
CA VAL A 234 7.55 13.87 3.82
C VAL A 234 7.24 13.08 5.10
N PHE A 235 8.19 12.98 6.04
CA PHE A 235 7.97 12.30 7.31
C PHE A 235 6.90 12.99 8.16
N ALA A 236 6.97 14.31 8.29
CA ALA A 236 5.99 15.12 9.02
C ALA A 236 4.59 14.97 8.40
N PHE A 237 4.48 15.02 7.07
CA PHE A 237 3.24 14.81 6.35
C PHE A 237 2.69 13.38 6.55
N ILE A 238 3.54 12.36 6.51
CA ILE A 238 3.14 10.96 6.77
C ILE A 238 2.66 10.77 8.21
N LYS A 239 3.28 11.43 9.19
CA LYS A 239 2.83 11.43 10.58
C LYS A 239 1.50 12.18 10.73
N TRP A 240 1.38 13.37 10.13
CA TRP A 240 0.18 14.19 10.19
C TRP A 240 -1.04 13.49 9.60
N LYS A 241 -0.94 12.87 8.42
CA LYS A 241 -2.06 12.13 7.79
C LYS A 241 -2.53 10.90 8.57
N LYS A 242 -1.73 10.39 9.51
CA LYS A 242 -2.10 9.28 10.40
C LYS A 242 -2.89 9.74 11.63
N THR A 243 -2.88 11.04 11.94
CA THR A 243 -3.69 11.58 13.03
C THR A 243 -5.17 11.63 12.63
N PRO A 244 -6.14 11.51 13.57
CA PRO A 244 -7.56 11.56 13.24
C PRO A 244 -7.97 12.83 12.50
N LYS A 245 -7.49 14.00 12.99
CA LYS A 245 -7.73 15.30 12.35
C LYS A 245 -7.09 15.39 10.96
N GLY A 246 -5.82 14.98 10.84
CA GLY A 246 -5.10 15.02 9.57
C GLY A 246 -5.70 14.07 8.53
N ARG A 247 -6.15 12.88 8.93
CA ARG A 247 -6.84 11.92 8.06
C ARG A 247 -8.12 12.51 7.49
N GLY A 248 -8.97 13.12 8.32
CA GLY A 248 -10.23 13.75 7.88
C GLY A 248 -10.00 14.91 6.91
N VAL A 249 -9.08 15.83 7.26
CA VAL A 249 -8.75 16.97 6.37
C VAL A 249 -8.16 16.48 5.05
N TRP A 250 -7.19 15.57 5.10
CA TRP A 250 -6.55 15.03 3.89
C TRP A 250 -7.54 14.33 2.97
N GLN A 251 -8.39 13.46 3.51
CA GLN A 251 -9.36 12.70 2.71
C GLN A 251 -10.46 13.59 2.14
N ARG A 252 -10.90 14.63 2.85
CA ARG A 252 -11.84 15.63 2.32
C ARG A 252 -11.20 16.49 1.24
N THR A 253 -9.91 16.85 1.39
CA THR A 253 -9.16 17.60 0.37
C THR A 253 -8.93 16.78 -0.88
N LEU A 254 -8.63 15.48 -0.76
CA LEU A 254 -8.47 14.58 -1.91
C LEU A 254 -9.69 14.58 -2.84
N LEU A 255 -10.91 14.60 -2.28
CA LEU A 255 -12.15 14.67 -3.06
C LEU A 255 -12.36 16.02 -3.77
N ARG A 256 -11.68 17.08 -3.31
CA ARG A 256 -11.77 18.43 -3.89
C ARG A 256 -10.63 18.75 -4.86
N LEU A 257 -9.74 17.78 -5.13
CA LEU A 257 -8.62 18.02 -6.03
C LEU A 257 -9.11 18.29 -7.47
N PRO A 258 -8.55 19.33 -8.13
CA PRO A 258 -8.90 19.67 -9.50
C PRO A 258 -8.41 18.59 -10.49
N PHE A 259 -8.74 18.78 -11.79
CA PHE A 259 -8.36 17.86 -12.87
C PHE A 259 -8.96 16.46 -12.76
N LYS A 260 -10.20 16.33 -12.23
CA LYS A 260 -10.92 15.04 -12.07
C LYS A 260 -10.25 14.03 -11.13
N ILE A 261 -9.19 14.41 -10.40
CA ILE A 261 -8.52 13.52 -9.44
C ILE A 261 -9.46 13.18 -8.28
N GLY A 262 -10.21 14.17 -7.76
CA GLY A 262 -11.18 13.93 -6.70
C GLY A 262 -12.29 12.95 -7.07
N ASP A 263 -12.75 13.00 -8.32
CA ASP A 263 -13.74 12.07 -8.88
C ASP A 263 -13.20 10.63 -8.91
N ILE A 264 -11.93 10.41 -9.23
CA ILE A 264 -11.31 9.08 -9.16
C ILE A 264 -11.32 8.54 -7.74
N PHE A 265 -10.91 9.34 -6.75
CA PHE A 265 -10.93 8.90 -5.35
C PHE A 265 -12.34 8.59 -4.86
N GLN A 266 -13.33 9.36 -5.29
CA GLN A 266 -14.74 9.09 -5.03
C GLN A 266 -15.17 7.75 -5.64
N LYS A 267 -14.91 7.54 -6.93
CA LYS A 267 -15.25 6.30 -7.65
C LYS A 267 -14.58 5.07 -7.03
N VAL A 268 -13.30 5.16 -6.64
CA VAL A 268 -12.60 4.08 -5.92
C VAL A 268 -13.28 3.77 -4.58
N ALA A 269 -13.66 4.80 -3.82
CA ALA A 269 -14.33 4.61 -2.54
C ALA A 269 -15.72 3.96 -2.73
N LEU A 270 -16.48 4.38 -3.75
CA LEU A 270 -17.79 3.80 -4.08
C LEU A 270 -17.67 2.34 -4.54
N ALA A 271 -16.72 2.04 -5.44
CA ALA A 271 -16.43 0.68 -5.89
C ALA A 271 -16.13 -0.25 -4.70
N ARG A 272 -15.21 0.17 -3.83
CA ARG A 272 -14.84 -0.60 -2.64
C ARG A 272 -15.99 -0.76 -1.66
N TRP A 273 -16.74 0.32 -1.41
CA TRP A 273 -17.91 0.31 -0.52
C TRP A 273 -18.96 -0.67 -1.04
N SER A 274 -19.39 -0.54 -2.30
CA SER A 274 -20.43 -1.41 -2.87
C SER A 274 -20.00 -2.87 -2.91
N ARG A 275 -18.74 -3.13 -3.27
CA ARG A 275 -18.20 -4.49 -3.30
C ARG A 275 -18.14 -5.12 -1.91
N THR A 276 -17.59 -4.39 -0.94
CA THR A 276 -17.48 -4.87 0.44
C THR A 276 -18.85 -5.11 1.06
N PHE A 277 -19.79 -4.20 0.81
CA PHE A 277 -21.15 -4.34 1.32
C PHE A 277 -21.86 -5.55 0.70
N SER A 278 -21.74 -5.73 -0.62
CA SER A 278 -22.27 -6.89 -1.34
C SER A 278 -21.68 -8.20 -0.79
N ALA A 279 -20.36 -8.25 -0.58
CA ALA A 279 -19.68 -9.43 -0.06
C ALA A 279 -20.17 -9.82 1.35
N LEU A 280 -20.27 -8.84 2.26
CA LEU A 280 -20.77 -9.04 3.62
C LEU A 280 -22.23 -9.52 3.62
N MET A 281 -23.10 -8.85 2.86
CA MET A 281 -24.51 -9.24 2.74
C MET A 281 -24.66 -10.63 2.13
N GLY A 282 -23.87 -10.95 1.10
CA GLY A 282 -23.85 -12.27 0.46
C GLY A 282 -23.29 -13.39 1.34
N ALA A 283 -22.45 -13.06 2.34
CA ALA A 283 -21.96 -13.99 3.36
C ALA A 283 -22.92 -14.12 4.56
N GLY A 284 -24.07 -13.44 4.54
CA GLY A 284 -25.07 -13.51 5.61
C GLY A 284 -24.72 -12.68 6.85
N VAL A 285 -23.78 -11.74 6.75
CA VAL A 285 -23.47 -10.82 7.85
C VAL A 285 -24.70 -9.93 8.14
N PRO A 286 -25.11 -9.74 9.41
CA PRO A 286 -26.25 -8.89 9.75
C PRO A 286 -26.12 -7.48 9.19
N LEU A 287 -27.20 -6.91 8.63
CA LEU A 287 -27.20 -5.64 7.90
C LEU A 287 -26.50 -4.49 8.64
N LEU A 288 -26.81 -4.29 9.92
CA LEU A 288 -26.22 -3.22 10.73
C LEU A 288 -24.70 -3.41 10.91
N ALA A 289 -24.25 -4.64 11.11
CA ALA A 289 -22.82 -4.95 11.20
C ALA A 289 -22.15 -4.77 9.83
N ALA A 290 -22.82 -5.18 8.75
CA ALA A 290 -22.31 -5.01 7.39
C ALA A 290 -22.13 -3.53 7.03
N ILE A 291 -23.08 -2.66 7.42
CA ILE A 291 -22.97 -1.21 7.25
C ILE A 291 -21.75 -0.65 8.01
N ASP A 292 -21.59 -1.01 9.29
CA ASP A 292 -20.48 -0.52 10.11
C ASP A 292 -19.11 -0.94 9.55
N ILE A 293 -18.94 -2.22 9.20
CA ILE A 293 -17.70 -2.74 8.63
C ILE A 293 -17.40 -2.07 7.26
N THR A 294 -18.43 -1.92 6.42
CA THR A 294 -18.26 -1.29 5.11
C THR A 294 -17.85 0.18 5.24
N SER A 295 -18.40 0.90 6.23
CA SER A 295 -18.05 2.31 6.47
C SER A 295 -16.54 2.49 6.75
N GLN A 296 -15.96 1.59 7.53
CA GLN A 296 -14.55 1.63 7.96
C GLN A 296 -13.59 1.19 6.84
N THR A 297 -14.04 0.33 5.94
CA THR A 297 -13.24 -0.27 4.86
C THR A 297 -13.26 0.52 3.55
N ALA A 298 -14.28 1.36 3.32
CA ALA A 298 -14.41 2.23 2.15
C ALA A 298 -13.18 3.15 1.94
N GLY A 299 -12.43 3.45 3.00
CA GLY A 299 -11.14 4.14 2.92
C GLY A 299 -11.23 5.66 2.78
N ASN A 300 -12.43 6.24 2.91
CA ASN A 300 -12.67 7.68 2.86
C ASN A 300 -13.64 8.11 3.99
N VAL A 301 -13.21 9.05 4.82
CA VAL A 301 -13.99 9.58 5.96
C VAL A 301 -15.33 10.19 5.53
N VAL A 302 -15.45 10.74 4.32
CA VAL A 302 -16.73 11.29 3.83
C VAL A 302 -17.75 10.17 3.57
N VAL A 303 -17.30 9.00 3.10
CA VAL A 303 -18.16 7.82 2.96
C VAL A 303 -18.51 7.26 4.34
N GLU A 304 -17.55 7.22 5.27
CA GLU A 304 -17.75 6.80 6.65
C GLU A 304 -18.82 7.65 7.37
N GLU A 305 -18.71 8.99 7.27
CA GLU A 305 -19.69 9.96 7.78
C GLU A 305 -21.08 9.73 7.16
N ALA A 306 -21.16 9.49 5.86
CA ALA A 306 -22.43 9.22 5.19
C ALA A 306 -23.06 7.89 5.66
N MET A 307 -22.25 6.86 5.92
CA MET A 307 -22.75 5.58 6.45
C MET A 307 -23.22 5.66 7.90
N ALA A 308 -22.74 6.64 8.69
CA ALA A 308 -23.29 6.90 10.02
C ALA A 308 -24.77 7.35 9.95
N ASN A 309 -25.12 8.16 8.95
CA ASN A 309 -26.51 8.56 8.70
C ASN A 309 -27.37 7.37 8.25
N VAL A 310 -26.82 6.51 7.38
CA VAL A 310 -27.47 5.25 6.96
C VAL A 310 -27.74 4.36 8.17
N THR A 311 -26.75 4.14 9.03
CA THR A 311 -26.89 3.35 10.26
C THR A 311 -28.03 3.89 11.14
N THR A 312 -28.09 5.22 11.30
CA THR A 312 -29.12 5.88 12.12
C THR A 312 -30.51 5.70 11.51
N SER A 313 -30.65 5.85 10.19
CA SER A 313 -31.91 5.61 9.47
C SER A 313 -32.40 4.18 9.65
N VAL A 314 -31.55 3.18 9.40
CA VAL A 314 -31.92 1.76 9.49
C VAL A 314 -32.29 1.36 10.93
N LYS A 315 -31.56 1.88 11.93
CA LYS A 315 -31.91 1.66 13.35
C LYS A 315 -33.28 2.24 13.73
N ALA A 316 -33.70 3.32 13.08
CA ALA A 316 -35.02 3.93 13.26
C ALA A 316 -36.13 3.27 12.40
N GLY A 317 -35.81 2.21 11.64
CA GLY A 317 -36.76 1.54 10.74
C GLY A 317 -36.91 2.19 9.36
N GLY A 318 -36.04 3.16 9.03
CA GLY A 318 -35.97 3.77 7.70
C GLY A 318 -35.19 2.92 6.69
N THR A 319 -35.05 3.43 5.47
CA THR A 319 -34.33 2.77 4.36
C THR A 319 -32.86 3.17 4.31
N ILE A 320 -32.06 2.36 3.59
CA ILE A 320 -30.66 2.65 3.25
C ILE A 320 -30.60 3.70 2.14
N ALA A 321 -31.51 3.63 1.16
CA ALA A 321 -31.44 4.47 -0.03
C ALA A 321 -31.61 5.97 0.26
N GLN A 322 -32.47 6.33 1.22
CA GLN A 322 -32.80 7.74 1.47
C GLN A 322 -31.57 8.56 1.94
N PRO A 323 -30.83 8.16 3.00
CA PRO A 323 -29.62 8.88 3.40
C PRO A 323 -28.50 8.85 2.35
N LEU A 324 -28.47 7.84 1.47
CA LEU A 324 -27.52 7.81 0.36
C LEU A 324 -27.85 8.88 -0.69
N MET A 325 -29.13 9.08 -1.02
CA MET A 325 -29.55 10.12 -1.98
C MET A 325 -29.32 11.54 -1.45
N GLU A 326 -29.36 11.73 -0.13
CA GLU A 326 -29.11 13.02 0.53
C GLU A 326 -27.62 13.35 0.66
N SER A 327 -26.74 12.36 0.47
CA SER A 327 -25.30 12.52 0.66
C SER A 327 -24.58 12.86 -0.65
N PRO A 328 -23.82 13.97 -0.72
CA PRO A 328 -23.19 14.42 -1.96
C PRO A 328 -22.04 13.51 -2.45
N VAL A 329 -21.54 12.61 -1.60
CA VAL A 329 -20.50 11.63 -1.99
C VAL A 329 -21.08 10.47 -2.80
N PHE A 330 -22.39 10.27 -2.76
CA PHE A 330 -23.08 9.23 -3.51
C PHE A 330 -23.82 9.86 -4.71
N PRO A 331 -23.45 9.50 -5.94
CA PRO A 331 -24.22 9.90 -7.11
C PRO A 331 -25.64 9.32 -7.04
N SER A 332 -26.62 10.04 -7.60
CA SER A 332 -28.04 9.68 -7.54
C SER A 332 -28.32 8.24 -8.00
N MET A 333 -27.58 7.77 -9.01
CA MET A 333 -27.64 6.39 -9.50
C MET A 333 -27.46 5.36 -8.38
N VAL A 334 -26.52 5.57 -7.44
CA VAL A 334 -26.28 4.65 -6.33
C VAL A 334 -27.50 4.54 -5.43
N GLY A 335 -28.05 5.69 -5.01
CA GLY A 335 -29.25 5.72 -4.18
C GLY A 335 -30.45 5.03 -4.85
N HIS A 336 -30.66 5.27 -6.15
CA HIS A 336 -31.74 4.62 -6.90
C HIS A 336 -31.55 3.12 -7.05
N MET A 337 -30.34 2.64 -7.35
CA MET A 337 -30.08 1.20 -7.46
C MET A 337 -30.23 0.50 -6.11
N VAL A 338 -29.79 1.13 -5.02
CA VAL A 338 -30.02 0.63 -3.66
C VAL A 338 -31.51 0.57 -3.35
N LYS A 339 -32.28 1.63 -3.67
CA LYS A 339 -33.74 1.64 -3.48
C LYS A 339 -34.42 0.48 -4.20
N VAL A 340 -34.11 0.27 -5.47
CA VAL A 340 -34.65 -0.87 -6.24
C VAL A 340 -34.23 -2.19 -5.60
N GLY A 341 -32.98 -2.31 -5.14
CA GLY A 341 -32.48 -3.48 -4.45
C GLY A 341 -33.19 -3.77 -3.11
N GLU A 342 -33.53 -2.73 -2.35
CA GLU A 342 -34.31 -2.84 -1.12
C GLU A 342 -35.75 -3.28 -1.40
N GLU A 343 -36.41 -2.65 -2.37
CA GLU A 343 -37.81 -2.94 -2.74
C GLU A 343 -37.99 -4.33 -3.35
N THR A 344 -36.98 -4.82 -4.09
CA THR A 344 -37.03 -6.13 -4.79
C THR A 344 -36.35 -7.25 -4.00
N GLY A 345 -35.72 -6.95 -2.87
CA GLY A 345 -34.88 -7.90 -2.13
C GLY A 345 -33.57 -8.28 -2.84
N ALA A 346 -33.23 -7.63 -3.95
CA ALA A 346 -32.04 -7.89 -4.75
C ALA A 346 -30.86 -6.94 -4.44
N LEU A 347 -30.74 -6.47 -3.19
CA LEU A 347 -29.74 -5.49 -2.78
C LEU A 347 -28.30 -5.92 -3.10
N THR A 348 -27.92 -7.16 -2.78
CA THR A 348 -26.59 -7.72 -3.08
C THR A 348 -26.25 -7.64 -4.57
N THR A 349 -27.20 -7.99 -5.44
CA THR A 349 -27.03 -7.92 -6.90
C THR A 349 -26.83 -6.48 -7.38
N MET A 350 -27.62 -5.55 -6.85
CA MET A 350 -27.48 -4.14 -7.21
C MET A 350 -26.15 -3.56 -6.74
N LEU A 351 -25.72 -3.86 -5.52
CA LEU A 351 -24.40 -3.46 -5.00
C LEU A 351 -23.25 -4.02 -5.83
N THR A 352 -23.32 -5.27 -6.28
CA THR A 352 -22.32 -5.85 -7.19
C THR A 352 -22.22 -5.06 -8.49
N LYS A 353 -23.36 -4.75 -9.14
CA LYS A 353 -23.39 -3.97 -10.37
C LYS A 353 -22.86 -2.54 -10.20
N ILE A 354 -23.17 -1.90 -9.07
CA ILE A 354 -22.61 -0.58 -8.72
C ILE A 354 -21.09 -0.68 -8.59
N GLY A 355 -20.60 -1.71 -7.91
CA GLY A 355 -19.17 -1.98 -7.78
C GLY A 355 -18.48 -2.14 -9.13
N ASP A 356 -18.99 -3.02 -9.99
CA ASP A 356 -18.46 -3.27 -11.34
C ASP A 356 -18.44 -1.97 -12.18
N PHE A 357 -19.55 -1.22 -12.18
CA PHE A 357 -19.64 0.04 -12.91
C PHE A 357 -18.59 1.07 -12.45
N TYR A 358 -18.39 1.23 -11.13
CA TYR A 358 -17.41 2.19 -10.64
C TYR A 358 -15.96 1.71 -10.81
N GLU A 359 -15.69 0.41 -10.80
CA GLU A 359 -14.38 -0.15 -11.16
C GLU A 359 -14.04 0.21 -12.63
N ASP A 360 -14.97 -0.01 -13.55
CA ASP A 360 -14.81 0.36 -14.97
C ASP A 360 -14.59 1.87 -15.15
N GLN A 361 -15.34 2.68 -14.39
CA GLN A 361 -15.19 4.14 -14.39
C GLN A 361 -13.83 4.59 -13.84
N VAL A 362 -13.29 3.90 -12.83
CA VAL A 362 -11.94 4.16 -12.32
C VAL A 362 -10.91 3.90 -13.41
N GLU A 363 -10.99 2.74 -14.08
CA GLU A 363 -10.06 2.40 -15.17
C GLU A 363 -10.10 3.43 -16.30
N ALA A 364 -11.29 3.79 -16.77
CA ALA A 364 -11.48 4.79 -17.82
C ALA A 364 -10.93 6.17 -17.40
N SER A 365 -11.17 6.58 -16.16
CA SER A 365 -10.72 7.89 -15.65
C SER A 365 -9.20 7.93 -15.51
N VAL A 366 -8.60 6.85 -15.02
CA VAL A 366 -7.15 6.69 -14.90
C VAL A 366 -6.48 6.74 -16.27
N LYS A 367 -7.02 6.02 -17.27
CA LYS A 367 -6.53 6.07 -18.66
C LYS A 367 -6.61 7.46 -19.27
N ALA A 368 -7.72 8.17 -19.05
CA ALA A 368 -7.90 9.53 -19.52
C ALA A 368 -6.89 10.50 -18.89
N LEU A 369 -6.62 10.38 -17.59
CA LEU A 369 -5.59 11.19 -16.93
C LEU A 369 -4.20 10.93 -17.50
N THR A 370 -3.83 9.67 -17.72
CA THR A 370 -2.53 9.33 -18.31
C THR A 370 -2.35 9.93 -19.71
N SER A 371 -3.41 9.94 -20.54
CA SER A 371 -3.36 10.53 -21.88
C SER A 371 -3.20 12.06 -21.87
N ILE A 372 -3.77 12.75 -20.88
CA ILE A 372 -3.62 14.21 -20.74
C ILE A 372 -2.24 14.57 -20.16
N LEU A 373 -1.70 13.71 -19.30
CA LEU A 373 -0.41 13.94 -18.67
C LEU A 373 0.74 14.05 -19.67
N GLU A 374 0.73 13.27 -20.75
CA GLU A 374 1.84 13.28 -21.73
C GLU A 374 2.00 14.64 -22.44
N PRO A 375 0.97 15.24 -23.06
CA PRO A 375 1.09 16.59 -23.63
C PRO A 375 1.47 17.65 -22.60
N VAL A 376 0.89 17.59 -21.40
CA VAL A 376 1.21 18.54 -20.32
C VAL A 376 2.68 18.43 -19.93
N MET A 377 3.21 17.21 -19.84
CA MET A 377 4.62 16.98 -19.52
C MET A 377 5.54 17.48 -20.63
N ILE A 378 5.21 17.29 -21.91
CA ILE A 378 6.00 17.82 -23.03
C ILE A 378 6.08 19.35 -22.94
N VAL A 379 4.94 20.02 -22.75
CA VAL A 379 4.88 21.49 -22.62
C VAL A 379 5.64 21.97 -21.39
N LEU A 380 5.48 21.29 -20.25
CA LEU A 380 6.12 21.67 -18.99
C LEU A 380 7.64 21.47 -19.06
N VAL A 381 8.11 20.31 -19.50
CA VAL A 381 9.55 20.02 -19.62
C VAL A 381 10.18 20.90 -20.68
N GLY A 382 9.58 21.00 -21.87
CA GLY A 382 10.05 21.88 -22.93
C GLY A 382 10.07 23.35 -22.50
N GLY A 383 9.03 23.79 -21.78
CA GLY A 383 8.96 25.13 -21.20
C GLY A 383 10.05 25.40 -20.17
N ILE A 384 10.33 24.46 -19.28
CA ILE A 384 11.40 24.62 -18.26
C ILE A 384 12.78 24.61 -18.92
N VAL A 385 13.06 23.66 -19.80
CA VAL A 385 14.35 23.60 -20.52
C VAL A 385 14.54 24.86 -21.36
N GLY A 386 13.50 25.26 -22.11
CA GLY A 386 13.51 26.49 -22.90
C GLY A 386 13.72 27.73 -22.03
N PHE A 387 13.05 27.83 -20.88
CA PHE A 387 13.23 28.91 -19.92
C PHE A 387 14.67 28.98 -19.40
N ILE A 388 15.27 27.84 -19.04
CA ILE A 388 16.67 27.77 -18.60
C ILE A 388 17.58 28.23 -19.74
N VAL A 389 17.45 27.67 -20.95
CA VAL A 389 18.28 28.03 -22.10
C VAL A 389 18.18 29.53 -22.41
N ILE A 390 16.96 30.08 -22.54
CA ILE A 390 16.76 31.51 -22.80
C ILE A 390 17.39 32.36 -21.70
N SER A 391 17.19 31.98 -20.43
CA SER A 391 17.79 32.70 -19.29
C SER A 391 19.32 32.71 -19.35
N MET A 392 19.93 31.69 -19.94
CA MET A 392 21.38 31.58 -20.07
C MET A 392 21.94 32.31 -21.30
N TYR A 393 21.16 32.43 -22.37
CA TYR A 393 21.59 33.15 -23.58
C TYR A 393 21.30 34.65 -23.53
N LEU A 394 20.26 35.09 -22.82
CA LEU A 394 19.90 36.51 -22.70
C LEU A 394 21.06 37.44 -22.27
N PRO A 395 21.90 37.09 -21.28
CA PRO A 395 22.99 37.95 -20.86
C PRO A 395 24.07 38.13 -21.94
N LEU A 396 24.25 37.14 -22.84
CA LEU A 396 25.22 37.26 -23.94
C LEU A 396 24.86 38.42 -24.88
N PHE A 397 23.56 38.67 -25.11
CA PHE A 397 23.12 39.82 -25.89
C PHE A 397 23.39 41.14 -25.17
N SER A 398 23.16 41.21 -23.86
CA SER A 398 23.45 42.44 -23.09
C SER A 398 24.94 42.79 -23.04
N VAL A 399 25.82 41.79 -23.08
CA VAL A 399 27.27 42.01 -23.17
C VAL A 399 27.65 42.47 -24.58
N TYR A 400 27.05 41.91 -25.62
CA TYR A 400 27.29 42.35 -27.01
C TYR A 400 26.88 43.81 -27.24
N ASP A 401 25.73 44.23 -26.71
CA ASP A 401 25.24 45.62 -26.78
C ASP A 401 26.11 46.62 -25.98
N GLN A 402 26.94 46.15 -25.05
CA GLN A 402 27.90 46.99 -24.31
C GLN A 402 29.28 47.06 -24.96
N ILE A 403 29.59 46.15 -25.89
CA ILE A 403 30.88 46.09 -26.60
C ILE A 403 30.82 46.86 -27.94
N GLN A 404 29.63 47.11 -28.49
CA GLN A 404 29.40 48.11 -29.54
C GLN A 404 29.18 49.50 -28.95
#